data_AF-A0A5E4HZW0-F1
#
_entry.id   AF-A0A5E4HZW0-F1
#
_cell.length_a   1.000
_cell.length_b   1.000
_cell.length_c   1.000
_cell.angle_alpha   90.00
_cell.angle_beta   90.00
_cell.angle_gamma   90.00
#
_symmetry.space_group_name_H-M   'P 1'
#
loop_
_entity.id
_entity.type
_entity.pdbx_description
1 polymer ?
#
loop_
_entity_poly.entity_id
_entity_poly.type
_entity_poly.pdbx_seq_one_letter_code
_entity_poly.pdbx_strand_id
1 'polypeptide(L)'
;MRKDNGMLAFTMVAIALIFAVAFFALNANKTADYEKKEKTNAVVTGSVASGSQSGAAVPECIDGAKTPCKMDACAGEKICIGGKWSMCVLLPKVCVPNSTVACSYDNCRFGKALCDPCGNGYGKCGLVECAANEKCEKQ
;
A
#
# COMPACT_ATOMS: atom_id res chain seq x y z
N MET A 1 43.77 26.67 -39.17
CA MET A 1 42.44 27.01 -38.63
C MET A 1 42.14 26.00 -37.51
N ARG A 2 42.30 26.42 -36.25
CA ARG A 2 42.03 25.63 -35.02
C ARG A 2 41.23 26.53 -34.08
N LYS A 3 39.91 26.40 -34.14
CA LYS A 3 38.84 27.02 -33.34
C LYS A 3 37.61 26.26 -33.86
N ASP A 4 37.01 25.33 -33.13
CA ASP A 4 35.87 25.63 -32.24
C ASP A 4 35.45 24.40 -31.40
N ASN A 5 36.38 23.59 -30.89
CA ASN A 5 36.00 22.42 -30.07
C ASN A 5 35.69 22.76 -28.60
N GLY A 6 35.90 24.00 -28.17
CA GLY A 6 35.69 24.40 -26.77
C GLY A 6 34.22 24.57 -26.39
N MET A 7 33.38 25.06 -27.31
CA MET A 7 32.01 25.49 -26.97
C MET A 7 31.08 24.31 -26.63
N LEU A 8 31.31 23.14 -27.26
CA LEU A 8 30.54 21.92 -27.01
C LEU A 8 30.81 21.30 -25.64
N ALA A 9 32.00 21.48 -25.07
CA ALA A 9 32.35 20.94 -23.76
C ALA A 9 31.63 21.70 -22.63
N PHE A 10 31.53 23.02 -22.73
CA PHE A 10 30.87 23.84 -21.72
C PHE A 10 29.34 23.60 -21.68
N THR A 11 28.71 23.37 -22.82
CA THR A 11 27.27 23.07 -22.87
C THR A 11 26.92 21.74 -22.22
N MET A 12 27.76 20.71 -22.38
CA MET A 12 27.51 19.39 -21.79
C MET A 12 27.61 19.42 -20.25
N VAL A 13 28.59 20.16 -19.72
CA VAL A 13 28.76 20.31 -18.26
C VAL A 13 27.60 21.09 -17.64
N ALA A 14 27.13 22.15 -18.30
CA ALA A 14 25.98 22.93 -17.83
C ALA A 14 24.70 22.08 -17.78
N ILE A 15 24.45 21.27 -18.81
CA ILE A 15 23.27 20.38 -18.86
C ILE A 15 23.34 19.32 -17.74
N ALA A 16 24.49 18.70 -17.52
CA ALA A 16 24.68 17.71 -16.46
C ALA A 16 24.41 18.28 -15.06
N LEU A 17 24.83 19.53 -14.79
CA LEU A 17 24.56 20.21 -13.53
C LEU A 17 23.07 20.51 -13.33
N ILE A 18 22.36 20.93 -14.39
CA ILE A 18 20.91 21.17 -14.31
C ILE A 18 20.16 19.88 -13.96
N PHE A 19 20.52 18.76 -14.59
CA PHE A 19 19.91 17.45 -14.28
C PHE A 19 20.19 16.98 -12.84
N ALA A 20 21.42 17.18 -12.35
CA ALA A 20 21.78 16.82 -10.98
C ALA A 20 20.97 17.60 -9.93
N VAL A 21 20.78 18.91 -10.13
CA VAL A 21 19.99 19.77 -9.23
C VAL A 21 18.51 19.38 -9.25
N ALA A 22 17.93 19.13 -10.43
CA ALA A 22 16.54 18.71 -10.56
C ALA A 22 16.27 17.36 -9.87
N PHE A 23 17.20 16.41 -10.02
CA PHE A 23 17.10 15.10 -9.37
C PHE A 23 17.17 15.21 -7.84
N PHE A 24 18.02 16.10 -7.31
CA PHE A 24 18.10 16.33 -5.86
C PHE A 24 16.82 16.96 -5.29
N ALA A 25 16.23 17.93 -6.01
CA ALA A 25 14.97 18.56 -5.61
C ALA A 25 13.78 17.58 -5.62
N LEU A 26 13.72 16.66 -6.60
CA LEU A 26 12.69 15.62 -6.67
C LEU A 26 12.77 14.60 -5.52
N ASN A 27 13.98 14.26 -5.08
CA ASN A 27 14.18 13.32 -3.98
C ASN A 27 13.91 13.94 -2.60
N ALA A 28 14.15 15.25 -2.42
CA ALA A 28 13.88 15.95 -1.16
C ALA A 28 12.39 16.08 -0.82
N ASN A 29 11.48 15.97 -1.80
CA ASN A 29 10.04 16.14 -1.57
C ASN A 29 9.35 14.88 -1.01
N LYS A 30 10.03 13.73 -0.89
CA LYS A 30 9.42 12.46 -0.45
C LYS A 30 9.43 12.24 1.07
N THR A 31 10.11 13.07 1.86
CA THR A 31 10.27 12.85 3.30
C THR A 31 9.34 13.70 4.18
N ALA A 32 8.49 14.55 3.61
CA ALA A 32 7.65 15.47 4.39
C ALA A 32 6.25 14.95 4.77
N ASP A 33 5.83 13.75 4.34
CA ASP A 33 4.45 13.26 4.50
C ASP A 33 4.26 12.15 5.57
N TYR A 34 5.24 11.94 6.46
CA TYR A 34 5.16 10.87 7.49
C TYR A 34 4.96 11.36 8.93
N GLU A 35 4.52 12.60 9.16
CA GLU A 35 4.27 13.11 10.52
C GLU A 35 2.88 13.75 10.68
N LYS A 36 1.79 13.04 10.33
CA LYS A 36 0.45 13.45 10.79
C LYS A 36 -0.64 12.37 10.78
N LYS A 37 -0.46 11.27 11.53
CA LYS A 37 -1.59 10.44 11.97
C LYS A 37 -1.41 9.91 13.39
N GLU A 38 -1.27 10.82 14.34
CA GLU A 38 -1.63 10.56 15.73
C GLU A 38 -2.21 11.85 16.30
N LYS A 39 -3.33 11.76 17.02
CA LYS A 39 -4.31 12.82 17.38
C LYS A 39 -5.34 12.99 16.25
N THR A 40 -6.60 12.60 16.42
CA THR A 40 -7.45 12.90 17.57
C THR A 40 -8.60 11.90 17.57
N ASN A 41 -8.62 10.98 18.55
CA ASN A 41 -9.89 10.48 19.06
C ASN A 41 -10.57 11.67 19.73
N ALA A 42 -11.23 12.48 18.92
CA ALA A 42 -12.20 13.45 19.42
C ALA A 42 -13.30 12.58 20.00
N VAL A 43 -13.24 12.42 21.32
CA VAL A 43 -14.43 12.15 22.12
C VAL A 43 -15.39 13.27 21.77
N VAL A 44 -16.25 13.01 20.78
CA VAL A 44 -17.41 13.84 20.49
C VAL A 44 -18.38 13.56 21.63
N THR A 45 -18.17 14.26 22.75
CA THR A 45 -19.16 14.40 23.81
C THR A 45 -20.25 15.32 23.28
N GLY A 46 -21.05 14.81 22.35
CA GLY A 46 -22.32 15.41 21.97
C GLY A 46 -23.31 15.18 23.09
N SER A 47 -23.52 16.20 23.93
CA SER A 47 -24.63 16.25 24.88
C SER A 47 -25.95 16.18 24.12
N VAL A 48 -26.51 14.98 24.00
CA VAL A 48 -27.88 14.78 23.57
C VAL A 48 -28.81 15.22 24.69
N ALA A 49 -29.67 16.19 24.38
CA ALA A 49 -30.73 16.65 25.24
C ALA A 49 -31.62 15.47 25.66
N SER A 50 -31.84 15.36 26.97
CA SER A 50 -32.75 14.42 27.63
C SER A 50 -34.20 14.73 27.21
N GLY A 51 -34.61 14.19 26.07
CA GLY A 51 -36.01 14.05 25.69
C GLY A 51 -36.43 12.61 25.92
N SER A 52 -37.27 12.38 26.93
CA SER A 52 -37.96 11.09 27.12
C SER A 52 -38.81 10.77 25.90
N GLN A 53 -38.30 9.90 25.02
CA GLN A 53 -39.09 9.21 24.02
C GLN A 53 -38.82 7.71 24.12
N SER A 54 -39.91 7.01 24.44
CA SER A 54 -40.19 5.58 24.29
C SER A 54 -39.10 4.76 23.57
N GLY A 55 -38.33 3.99 24.35
CA GLY A 55 -37.63 2.79 23.90
C GLY A 55 -36.61 2.96 22.77
N ALA A 56 -35.69 3.92 22.87
CA ALA A 56 -34.57 4.02 21.93
C ALA A 56 -33.70 2.75 22.01
N ALA A 57 -33.74 1.91 20.96
CA ALA A 57 -32.89 0.74 20.86
C ALA A 57 -31.42 1.16 20.93
N VAL A 58 -30.67 0.54 21.85
CA VAL A 58 -29.22 0.76 21.96
C VAL A 58 -28.57 0.36 20.63
N PRO A 59 -27.80 1.26 19.98
CA PRO A 59 -27.14 0.94 18.71
C PRO A 59 -26.14 -0.20 18.90
N GLU A 60 -26.03 -1.08 17.90
CA GLU A 60 -25.14 -2.25 17.95
C GLU A 60 -23.67 -1.85 17.79
N CYS A 61 -23.42 -0.72 17.11
CA CYS A 61 -22.09 -0.22 16.80
C CYS A 61 -22.07 1.31 16.67
N ILE A 62 -20.86 1.88 16.71
CA ILE A 62 -20.60 3.31 16.49
C ILE A 62 -20.42 3.55 14.99
N ASP A 63 -21.11 4.55 14.43
CA ASP A 63 -21.02 4.87 13.00
C ASP A 63 -19.56 5.07 12.54
N GLY A 64 -19.23 4.44 11.41
CA GLY A 64 -17.87 4.42 10.86
C GLY A 64 -16.93 3.41 11.51
N ALA A 65 -17.32 2.75 12.62
CA ALA A 65 -16.54 1.65 13.16
C ALA A 65 -16.42 0.53 12.12
N LYS A 66 -15.25 -0.10 12.10
CA LYS A 66 -14.94 -1.23 11.22
C LYS A 66 -14.64 -2.46 12.06
N THR A 67 -15.08 -3.63 11.61
CA THR A 67 -14.75 -4.91 12.23
C THR A 67 -14.43 -5.94 11.15
N PRO A 68 -13.42 -6.81 11.36
CA PRO A 68 -13.10 -7.86 10.41
C PRO A 68 -14.28 -8.83 10.27
N CYS A 69 -14.48 -9.32 9.06
CA CYS A 69 -15.43 -10.38 8.77
C CYS A 69 -14.84 -11.35 7.74
N LYS A 70 -15.52 -12.49 7.57
CA LYS A 70 -15.19 -13.46 6.54
C LYS A 70 -16.42 -13.72 5.68
N MET A 71 -16.23 -13.71 4.38
CA MET A 71 -17.18 -14.22 3.40
C MET A 71 -16.48 -15.37 2.69
N ASP A 72 -17.00 -16.58 2.87
CA ASP A 72 -16.32 -17.83 2.52
C ASP A 72 -14.92 -17.93 3.15
N ALA A 73 -13.87 -18.06 2.33
CA ALA A 73 -12.48 -18.09 2.76
C ALA A 73 -11.81 -16.70 2.78
N CYS A 74 -12.55 -15.64 2.42
CA CYS A 74 -12.00 -14.33 2.14
C CYS A 74 -12.19 -13.34 3.29
N ALA A 75 -11.11 -12.66 3.64
CA ALA A 75 -11.13 -11.58 4.61
C ALA A 75 -11.84 -10.35 4.01
N GLY A 76 -12.71 -9.75 4.82
CA GLY A 76 -13.41 -8.51 4.51
C GLY A 76 -13.60 -7.66 5.76
N GLU A 77 -14.33 -6.56 5.61
CA GLU A 77 -14.69 -5.65 6.69
C GLU A 77 -16.20 -5.38 6.69
N LYS A 78 -16.80 -5.30 7.87
CA LYS A 78 -18.12 -4.67 8.05
C LYS A 78 -17.89 -3.24 8.52
N ILE A 79 -18.75 -2.34 8.06
CA ILE A 79 -18.75 -0.92 8.43
C ILE A 79 -20.06 -0.64 9.15
N CYS A 80 -20.00 0.06 10.28
CA CYS A 80 -21.21 0.48 10.98
C CYS A 80 -21.83 1.72 10.30
N ILE A 81 -23.12 1.63 9.94
CA ILE A 81 -23.87 2.72 9.30
C ILE A 81 -25.26 2.79 9.93
N GLY A 82 -25.58 3.91 10.59
CA GLY A 82 -26.85 4.09 11.30
C GLY A 82 -26.99 3.18 12.52
N GLY A 83 -25.89 2.89 13.23
CA GLY A 83 -25.88 2.02 14.40
C GLY A 83 -26.07 0.53 14.11
N LYS A 84 -25.92 0.11 12.85
CA LYS A 84 -26.01 -1.30 12.40
C LYS A 84 -24.80 -1.69 11.56
N TRP A 85 -24.37 -2.94 11.66
CA TRP A 85 -23.30 -3.46 10.81
C TRP A 85 -23.77 -3.67 9.37
N SER A 86 -22.96 -3.24 8.40
CA SER A 86 -23.14 -3.59 7.00
C SER A 86 -22.95 -5.09 6.74
N MET A 87 -23.27 -5.53 5.53
CA MET A 87 -22.77 -6.80 5.01
C MET A 87 -21.24 -6.82 5.00
N CYS A 88 -20.66 -8.03 4.99
CA CYS A 88 -19.22 -8.20 4.86
C CYS A 88 -18.77 -7.74 3.47
N VAL A 89 -17.97 -6.69 3.42
CA VAL A 89 -17.41 -6.17 2.17
C VAL A 89 -15.99 -6.73 2.01
N LEU A 90 -15.72 -7.40 0.90
CA LEU A 90 -14.38 -7.91 0.61
C LEU A 90 -13.40 -6.75 0.37
N LEU A 91 -12.15 -6.97 0.75
CA LEU A 91 -11.07 -6.04 0.46
C LEU A 91 -10.86 -5.89 -1.07
N PRO A 92 -10.37 -4.73 -1.54
CA PRO A 92 -10.07 -4.55 -2.95
C PRO A 92 -9.02 -5.56 -3.43
N LYS A 93 -9.25 -6.12 -4.61
CA LYS A 93 -8.32 -7.08 -5.23
C LYS A 93 -7.03 -6.38 -5.64
N VAL A 94 -5.91 -6.88 -5.13
CA VAL A 94 -4.55 -6.45 -5.40
C VAL A 94 -3.90 -7.32 -6.49
N CYS A 95 -4.30 -8.59 -6.58
CA CYS A 95 -3.75 -9.54 -7.54
C CYS A 95 -4.82 -10.48 -8.10
N VAL A 96 -4.51 -11.15 -9.22
CA VAL A 96 -5.39 -12.16 -9.80
C VAL A 96 -5.32 -13.42 -8.91
N PRO A 97 -6.45 -13.96 -8.42
CA PRO A 97 -6.45 -15.15 -7.57
C PRO A 97 -5.60 -16.29 -8.13
N ASN A 98 -4.78 -16.89 -7.29
CA ASN A 98 -3.85 -17.99 -7.64
C ASN A 98 -2.76 -17.64 -8.67
N SER A 99 -2.62 -16.38 -9.05
CA SER A 99 -1.49 -15.93 -9.87
C SER A 99 -0.17 -15.96 -9.10
N THR A 100 0.95 -16.13 -9.80
CA THR A 100 2.28 -16.07 -9.19
C THR A 100 3.04 -14.85 -9.67
N VAL A 101 3.78 -14.21 -8.77
CA VAL A 101 4.73 -13.13 -9.10
C VAL A 101 6.14 -13.53 -8.66
N ALA A 102 7.16 -13.06 -9.40
CA ALA A 102 8.55 -13.20 -8.96
C ALA A 102 8.82 -12.31 -7.74
N CYS A 103 9.61 -12.81 -6.81
CA CYS A 103 9.98 -12.11 -5.58
C CYS A 103 11.42 -12.43 -5.18
N SER A 104 12.02 -11.59 -4.32
CA SER A 104 13.32 -11.88 -3.69
C SER A 104 13.09 -12.72 -2.43
N TYR A 105 13.63 -13.93 -2.38
CA TYR A 105 13.48 -14.85 -1.24
C TYR A 105 14.47 -14.52 -0.13
N ASP A 106 15.75 -14.49 -0.50
CA ASP A 106 16.81 -13.79 0.21
C ASP A 106 17.50 -12.91 -0.82
N ASN A 107 18.25 -11.89 -0.40
CA ASN A 107 18.87 -10.91 -1.31
C ASN A 107 19.76 -11.51 -2.43
N CYS A 108 19.96 -12.83 -2.45
CA CYS A 108 20.71 -13.59 -3.44
C CYS A 108 19.87 -14.54 -4.30
N ARG A 109 18.64 -14.90 -3.90
CA ARG A 109 17.80 -15.92 -4.55
C ARG A 109 16.44 -15.36 -4.89
N PHE A 110 15.98 -15.65 -6.10
CA PHE A 110 14.63 -15.35 -6.53
C PHE A 110 13.68 -16.50 -6.20
N GLY A 111 12.43 -16.15 -5.96
CA GLY A 111 11.33 -17.05 -5.64
C GLY A 111 10.05 -16.66 -6.35
N LYS A 112 8.97 -17.34 -6.00
CA LYS A 112 7.60 -16.98 -6.40
C LYS A 112 6.75 -16.77 -5.16
N ALA A 113 5.91 -15.74 -5.21
CA ALA A 113 4.85 -15.54 -4.24
C ALA A 113 3.51 -15.82 -4.93
N LEU A 114 2.66 -16.59 -4.24
CA LEU A 114 1.32 -16.94 -4.73
C LEU A 114 0.31 -15.92 -4.20
N CYS A 115 -0.50 -15.36 -5.10
CA CYS A 115 -1.64 -14.54 -4.76
C CYS A 115 -2.70 -15.40 -4.07
N ASP A 116 -3.24 -14.94 -2.94
CA ASP A 116 -4.27 -15.67 -2.23
C ASP A 116 -5.56 -15.84 -3.09
N PRO A 117 -6.40 -16.85 -2.80
CA PRO A 117 -7.61 -17.11 -3.59
C PRO A 117 -8.62 -15.95 -3.63
N CYS A 118 -8.52 -15.02 -2.69
CA CYS A 118 -9.39 -13.85 -2.60
C CYS A 118 -8.82 -12.65 -3.35
N GLY A 119 -7.55 -12.72 -3.75
CA GLY A 119 -6.88 -11.66 -4.49
C GLY A 119 -6.44 -10.49 -3.61
N ASN A 120 -6.43 -10.64 -2.29
CA ASN A 120 -6.18 -9.54 -1.35
C ASN A 120 -4.68 -9.24 -1.17
N GLY A 121 -3.81 -10.17 -1.53
CA GLY A 121 -2.36 -10.00 -1.47
C GLY A 121 -1.59 -11.25 -1.88
N TYR A 122 -0.27 -11.11 -1.87
CA TYR A 122 0.66 -12.22 -2.09
C TYR A 122 1.10 -12.83 -0.77
N GLY A 123 1.21 -14.16 -0.73
CA GLY A 123 1.80 -14.88 0.38
C GLY A 123 3.31 -14.65 0.50
N LYS A 124 3.96 -15.42 1.39
CA LYS A 124 5.41 -15.38 1.55
C LYS A 124 6.10 -15.78 0.24
N CYS A 125 7.23 -15.14 -0.06
CA CYS A 125 8.09 -15.57 -1.15
C CYS A 125 8.59 -16.99 -0.85
N GLY A 126 8.30 -17.95 -1.72
CA GLY A 126 8.83 -19.30 -1.66
C GLY A 126 9.92 -19.48 -2.70
N LEU A 127 10.94 -20.28 -2.39
CA LEU A 127 11.87 -20.72 -3.42
C LEU A 127 11.08 -21.48 -4.47
N VAL A 128 11.21 -21.07 -5.72
CA VAL A 128 11.01 -22.01 -6.81
C VAL A 128 12.13 -23.01 -6.60
N GLU A 129 11.86 -24.28 -6.39
CA GLU A 129 12.92 -25.28 -6.48
C GLU A 129 13.59 -25.04 -7.83
N CYS A 130 14.78 -24.42 -7.84
CA CYS A 130 15.65 -24.38 -9.02
C CYS A 130 15.78 -25.89 -9.31
N ALA A 131 15.13 -26.39 -10.36
CA ALA A 131 15.32 -27.77 -10.78
C ALA A 131 16.84 -27.95 -10.82
N ALA A 132 17.36 -28.95 -10.11
CA ALA A 132 18.76 -29.05 -9.67
C ALA A 132 19.81 -29.09 -10.82
N ASN A 133 19.36 -28.89 -12.05
CA ASN A 133 20.06 -29.00 -13.32
C ASN A 133 20.08 -27.70 -14.15
N GLU A 134 19.41 -26.61 -13.77
CA GLU A 134 19.60 -25.30 -14.41
C GLU A 134 20.21 -24.32 -13.42
N LYS A 135 21.45 -23.91 -13.69
CA LYS A 135 22.16 -22.89 -12.94
C LYS A 135 21.28 -21.64 -12.85
N CYS A 136 20.89 -21.30 -11.64
CA CYS A 136 20.39 -19.98 -11.27
C CYS A 136 21.59 -18.99 -11.44
N GLU A 137 21.92 -18.68 -12.70
CA GLU A 137 23.08 -17.85 -13.09
C GLU A 137 22.74 -16.39 -12.78
N LYS A 138 23.48 -15.82 -11.82
CA LYS A 138 23.47 -14.40 -11.50
C LYS A 138 23.91 -13.65 -12.76
N GLN A 139 22.97 -12.95 -13.43
CA GLN A 139 23.32 -11.91 -14.40
C GLN A 139 23.85 -10.68 -13.68
#